data_AF-A0A6P5R7K3-F1
#
_entry.id   AF-A0A6P5R7K3-F1
#
_cell.length_a   1.000
_cell.length_b   1.000
_cell.length_c   1.000
_cell.angle_alpha   90.00
_cell.angle_beta   90.00
_cell.angle_gamma   90.00
#
_symmetry.space_group_name_H-M   'P 1'
#
loop_
_entity.id
_entity.type
_entity.pdbx_description
1 polymer ?
#
loop_
_entity_poly.entity_id
_entity_poly.type
_entity_poly.pdbx_seq_one_letter_code
_entity_poly.pdbx_strand_id
1 'polypeptide(L)'
;MGLKLPEYRLCLLLLLGLVLTLVSCQPSTSSQKFDIQHIYKKASPKCDDAMRVVNKYTGKCKDLNTFLHTTFADAVRVCHNPPKTCKDGKRTNCHDSSSKVSVTICKLTKWARKYTQCRYKTTGAKKSYTVACDPRTPRDSPRYPVVPVHLDRLF
;
A
#
# COMPACT_ATOMS: atom_id res chain seq x y z
N MET A 1 -18.06 -29.72 39.03
CA MET A 1 -18.35 -28.30 39.30
C MET A 1 -18.61 -27.62 37.97
N GLY A 2 -19.88 -27.38 37.62
CA GLY A 2 -20.26 -26.74 36.36
C GLY A 2 -20.15 -25.23 36.46
N LEU A 3 -19.57 -24.59 35.44
CA LEU A 3 -19.51 -23.12 35.31
C LEU A 3 -20.93 -22.54 35.38
N LYS A 4 -21.13 -21.50 36.20
CA LYS A 4 -22.44 -20.85 36.30
C LYS A 4 -22.72 -20.05 35.02
N LEU A 5 -23.97 -20.04 34.57
CA LEU A 5 -24.43 -19.33 33.35
C LEU A 5 -23.85 -17.89 33.15
N PRO A 6 -23.69 -17.04 34.20
CA PRO A 6 -23.03 -15.74 34.07
C PRO A 6 -21.50 -15.80 33.82
N GLU A 7 -20.80 -16.82 34.32
CA GLU A 7 -19.34 -17.01 34.10
C GLU A 7 -19.05 -17.44 32.67
N TYR A 8 -19.92 -18.26 32.07
CA TYR A 8 -19.83 -18.65 30.66
C TYR A 8 -19.98 -17.44 29.72
N ARG A 9 -20.93 -16.53 30.01
CA ARG A 9 -21.10 -15.30 29.24
C ARG A 9 -19.89 -14.38 29.34
N LEU A 10 -19.30 -14.27 30.53
CA LEU A 10 -18.10 -13.44 30.74
C LEU A 10 -16.90 -14.01 29.97
N CYS A 11 -16.68 -15.33 30.03
CA CYS A 11 -15.65 -16.01 29.23
C CYS A 11 -15.84 -15.80 27.72
N LEU A 12 -17.08 -15.93 27.22
CA LEU A 12 -17.37 -15.66 25.80
C LEU A 12 -17.06 -14.22 25.40
N LEU A 13 -17.43 -13.24 26.22
CA LEU A 13 -17.15 -11.82 25.94
C LEU A 13 -15.64 -11.52 25.98
N LEU A 14 -14.89 -12.15 26.89
CA LEU A 14 -13.44 -12.04 26.95
C LEU A 14 -12.78 -12.67 25.72
N LEU A 15 -13.24 -13.85 25.30
CA LEU A 15 -12.77 -14.51 24.08
C LEU A 15 -13.10 -13.68 22.83
N LEU A 16 -14.31 -13.11 22.76
CA LEU A 16 -14.72 -12.25 21.66
C LEU A 16 -13.89 -10.96 21.62
N GLY A 17 -13.64 -10.34 22.78
CA GLY A 17 -12.76 -9.19 22.92
C GLY A 17 -11.31 -9.50 22.52
N LEU A 18 -10.81 -10.69 22.88
CA LEU A 18 -9.49 -11.16 22.47
C LEU A 18 -9.41 -11.36 20.95
N VAL A 19 -10.41 -11.99 20.34
CA VAL A 19 -10.48 -12.18 18.89
C VAL A 19 -10.50 -10.84 18.16
N LEU A 20 -11.33 -9.89 18.60
CA LEU A 20 -11.43 -8.56 17.99
C LEU A 20 -10.12 -7.77 18.08
N THR A 21 -9.41 -7.85 19.22
CA THR A 21 -8.12 -7.18 19.40
C THR A 21 -7.02 -7.80 18.51
N LEU A 22 -6.98 -9.13 18.39
CA LEU A 22 -6.03 -9.84 17.52
C LEU A 22 -6.24 -9.51 16.03
N VAL A 23 -7.48 -9.31 15.59
CA VAL A 23 -7.78 -8.88 14.21
C VAL A 23 -7.28 -7.44 13.95
N SER A 24 -7.37 -6.54 14.93
CA SER A 24 -6.97 -5.14 14.77
C SER A 24 -5.43 -4.93 14.68
N CYS A 25 -4.65 -5.83 15.27
CA CYS A 25 -3.18 -5.74 15.29
C CYS A 25 -2.49 -6.34 14.05
N GLN A 26 -3.24 -6.81 13.04
CA GLN A 26 -2.62 -7.44 11.89
C GLN A 26 -1.92 -6.41 10.97
N PRO A 27 -0.68 -6.69 10.54
CA PRO A 27 0.03 -5.80 9.62
C PRO A 27 -0.64 -5.83 8.23
N SER A 28 -0.69 -4.68 7.57
CA SER A 28 -1.26 -4.57 6.23
C SER A 28 -0.56 -5.48 5.21
N THR A 29 -1.34 -5.99 4.26
CA THR A 29 -0.86 -6.80 3.13
C THR A 29 0.03 -5.99 2.19
N SER A 30 0.79 -6.64 1.33
CA SER A 30 1.60 -5.95 0.31
C SER A 30 0.73 -5.11 -0.64
N SER A 31 -0.47 -5.59 -0.97
CA SER A 31 -1.46 -4.87 -1.79
C SER A 31 -1.99 -3.61 -1.11
N GLN A 32 -2.37 -3.71 0.18
CA GLN A 32 -2.77 -2.53 0.97
C GLN A 32 -1.62 -1.53 1.10
N LYS A 33 -0.39 -2.01 1.32
CA LYS A 33 0.82 -1.16 1.34
C LYS A 33 1.04 -0.48 -0.01
N PHE A 34 0.79 -1.17 -1.13
CA PHE A 34 0.88 -0.59 -2.46
C PHE A 34 -0.15 0.53 -2.63
N ASP A 35 -1.41 0.30 -2.26
CA ASP A 35 -2.47 1.31 -2.36
C ASP A 35 -2.11 2.58 -1.57
N ILE A 36 -1.74 2.41 -0.28
CA ILE A 36 -1.35 3.52 0.60
C ILE A 36 -0.14 4.30 0.06
N GLN A 37 0.85 3.61 -0.50
CA GLN A 37 2.10 4.24 -0.93
C GLN A 37 2.03 4.82 -2.33
N HIS A 38 1.26 4.22 -3.24
CA HIS A 38 1.41 4.48 -4.67
C HIS A 38 0.14 4.92 -5.37
N ILE A 39 -1.04 4.78 -4.76
CA ILE A 39 -2.29 5.25 -5.36
C ILE A 39 -2.69 6.57 -4.73
N TYR A 40 -3.00 7.55 -5.57
CA TYR A 40 -3.47 8.85 -5.10
C TYR A 40 -4.56 9.40 -6.01
N LYS A 41 -5.79 9.49 -5.46
CA LYS A 41 -6.98 9.87 -6.22
C LYS A 41 -7.15 11.39 -6.42
N LYS A 42 -6.42 12.24 -5.68
CA LYS A 42 -6.53 13.70 -5.81
C LYS A 42 -5.54 14.23 -6.87
N ALA A 43 -5.87 15.37 -7.47
CA ALA A 43 -5.15 15.91 -8.64
C ALA A 43 -3.69 16.30 -8.40
N SER A 44 -3.26 16.61 -7.16
CA SER A 44 -1.84 16.88 -6.87
C SER A 44 -1.55 16.89 -5.35
N PRO A 45 -0.90 15.85 -4.79
CA PRO A 45 -0.47 15.88 -3.40
C PRO A 45 0.65 16.89 -3.17
N LYS A 46 0.55 17.70 -2.12
CA LYS A 46 1.74 18.27 -1.48
C LYS A 46 2.49 17.13 -0.80
N CYS A 47 3.74 16.87 -1.19
CA CYS A 47 4.47 15.70 -0.71
C CYS A 47 4.62 15.66 0.82
N ASP A 48 4.78 16.79 1.48
CA ASP A 48 4.87 16.84 2.94
C ASP A 48 3.64 16.21 3.62
N ASP A 49 2.44 16.52 3.13
CA ASP A 49 1.19 16.02 3.69
C ASP A 49 0.93 14.56 3.30
N ALA A 50 1.11 14.22 2.02
CA ALA A 50 0.90 12.87 1.54
C ALA A 50 1.88 11.86 2.18
N MET A 51 3.14 12.27 2.37
CA MET A 51 4.14 11.43 3.00
C MET A 51 3.90 11.24 4.49
N ARG A 52 3.13 12.08 5.20
CA ARG A 52 2.74 11.80 6.59
C ARG A 52 1.95 10.50 6.71
N VAL A 53 1.06 10.23 5.74
CA VAL A 53 0.28 8.98 5.69
C VAL A 53 1.20 7.78 5.45
N VAL A 54 2.10 7.90 4.47
CA VAL A 54 3.09 6.85 4.14
C VAL A 54 4.05 6.58 5.30
N ASN A 55 4.60 7.64 5.91
CA ASN A 55 5.58 7.51 6.98
C ASN A 55 4.95 7.04 8.29
N LYS A 56 3.66 7.35 8.55
CA LYS A 56 2.93 6.81 9.70
C LYS A 56 2.94 5.28 9.70
N TYR A 57 2.85 4.68 8.52
CA TYR A 57 2.82 3.24 8.37
C TYR A 57 4.16 2.57 8.71
N THR A 58 5.29 3.21 8.39
CA THR A 58 6.63 2.66 8.63
C THR A 58 7.30 3.22 9.88
N GLY A 59 6.72 4.24 10.52
CA GLY A 59 7.26 4.96 11.67
C GLY A 59 8.46 5.86 11.34
N LYS A 60 8.85 6.02 10.07
CA LYS A 60 10.07 6.73 9.66
C LYS A 60 9.88 7.53 8.37
N CYS A 61 10.73 8.54 8.14
CA CYS A 61 10.81 9.20 6.84
C CYS A 61 11.21 8.19 5.76
N LYS A 62 10.46 8.11 4.66
CA LYS A 62 10.83 7.30 3.49
C LYS A 62 11.53 8.19 2.46
N ASP A 63 12.71 7.81 1.99
CA ASP A 63 13.55 8.70 1.17
C ASP A 63 12.94 9.09 -0.18
N LEU A 64 12.23 8.15 -0.81
CA LEU A 64 11.60 8.35 -2.11
C LEU A 64 10.26 7.64 -2.15
N ASN A 65 9.25 8.33 -2.67
CA ASN A 65 7.95 7.74 -2.95
C ASN A 65 7.36 8.34 -4.23
N THR A 66 6.60 7.53 -4.96
CA THR A 66 5.83 8.00 -6.12
C THR A 66 4.36 7.71 -5.89
N PHE A 67 3.53 8.72 -6.09
CA PHE A 67 2.08 8.62 -6.18
C PHE A 67 1.66 8.62 -7.64
N LEU A 68 1.00 7.55 -8.08
CA LEU A 68 0.34 7.43 -9.36
C LEU A 68 -1.04 8.09 -9.26
N HIS A 69 -1.35 9.00 -10.17
CA HIS A 69 -2.66 9.65 -10.25
C HIS A 69 -3.59 8.76 -11.06
N THR A 70 -3.99 7.66 -10.43
CA THR A 70 -4.81 6.60 -11.00
C THR A 70 -5.66 5.97 -9.89
N THR A 71 -6.55 5.04 -10.21
CA THR A 71 -7.27 4.27 -9.20
C THR A 71 -6.60 2.93 -8.92
N PHE A 72 -6.86 2.37 -7.73
CA PHE A 72 -6.40 1.01 -7.41
C PHE A 72 -6.93 -0.02 -8.42
N ALA A 73 -8.18 0.14 -8.89
CA ALA A 73 -8.77 -0.73 -9.91
C ALA A 73 -8.02 -0.64 -11.25
N ASP A 74 -7.57 0.56 -11.64
CA ASP A 74 -6.77 0.73 -12.86
C ASP A 74 -5.38 0.08 -12.71
N ALA A 75 -4.76 0.18 -11.53
CA ALA A 75 -3.52 -0.52 -11.23
C ALA A 75 -3.69 -2.05 -11.23
N VAL A 76 -4.81 -2.57 -10.73
CA VAL A 76 -5.18 -4.00 -10.86
C VAL A 76 -5.31 -4.39 -12.32
N ARG A 77 -5.92 -3.56 -13.18
CA ARG A 77 -6.02 -3.85 -14.61
C ARG A 77 -4.64 -4.01 -15.28
N VAL A 78 -3.63 -3.26 -14.83
CA VAL A 78 -2.26 -3.43 -15.33
C VAL A 78 -1.70 -4.82 -15.01
N CYS A 79 -2.10 -5.46 -13.92
CA CYS A 79 -1.69 -6.84 -13.61
C CYS A 79 -2.13 -7.89 -14.64
N HIS A 80 -3.05 -7.53 -15.55
CA HIS A 80 -3.52 -8.40 -16.63
C HIS A 80 -2.83 -8.12 -17.98
N ASN A 81 -1.92 -7.14 -18.04
CA ASN A 81 -1.08 -6.92 -19.21
C ASN A 81 -0.03 -8.05 -19.33
N PRO A 82 0.61 -8.24 -20.51
CA PRO A 82 1.62 -9.28 -20.69
C PRO A 82 2.71 -9.22 -19.60
N PRO A 83 3.04 -10.37 -18.97
CA PRO A 83 4.07 -10.41 -17.94
C PRO A 83 5.46 -10.18 -18.53
N LYS A 84 6.35 -9.65 -17.70
CA LYS A 84 7.75 -9.41 -18.05
C LYS A 84 8.64 -9.55 -16.83
N THR A 85 9.94 -9.67 -17.10
CA THR A 85 10.96 -9.60 -16.05
C THR A 85 10.95 -8.22 -15.40
N CYS A 86 10.93 -8.21 -14.06
CA CYS A 86 11.05 -7.04 -13.22
C CYS A 86 12.45 -6.42 -13.31
N LYS A 87 12.63 -5.20 -12.79
CA LYS A 87 13.92 -4.50 -12.80
C LYS A 87 15.04 -5.28 -12.09
N ASP A 88 14.70 -6.13 -11.13
CA ASP A 88 15.67 -6.98 -10.42
C ASP A 88 16.26 -8.12 -11.28
N GLY A 89 15.72 -8.36 -12.47
CA GLY A 89 16.16 -9.41 -13.38
C GLY A 89 15.79 -10.83 -12.94
N LYS A 90 15.05 -10.99 -11.84
CA LYS A 90 14.78 -12.29 -11.20
C LYS A 90 13.30 -12.67 -11.28
N ARG A 91 12.41 -11.73 -10.98
CA ARG A 91 10.96 -12.00 -10.97
C ARG A 91 10.36 -11.72 -12.33
N THR A 92 9.34 -12.48 -12.72
CA THR A 92 8.62 -12.36 -14.01
C THR A 92 7.16 -11.93 -13.85
N ASN A 93 6.77 -11.50 -12.65
CA ASN A 93 5.41 -11.06 -12.31
C ASN A 93 5.23 -9.53 -12.45
N CYS A 94 6.05 -8.89 -13.29
CA CYS A 94 5.93 -7.46 -13.56
C CYS A 94 5.10 -7.21 -14.81
N HIS A 95 4.39 -6.08 -14.84
CA HIS A 95 3.48 -5.69 -15.90
C HIS A 95 3.61 -4.20 -16.16
N ASP A 96 3.83 -3.82 -17.43
CA ASP A 96 3.91 -2.42 -17.84
C ASP A 96 2.52 -1.83 -18.06
N SER A 97 2.30 -0.59 -17.65
CA SER A 97 1.09 0.18 -17.95
C SER A 97 0.95 0.43 -19.44
N SER A 98 -0.26 0.30 -19.99
CA SER A 98 -0.52 0.56 -21.42
C SER A 98 -0.46 2.05 -21.81
N SER A 99 -0.56 2.95 -20.82
CA SER A 99 -0.56 4.41 -21.05
C SER A 99 0.16 5.15 -19.93
N LYS A 100 0.67 6.35 -20.24
CA LYS A 100 1.25 7.25 -19.25
C LYS A 100 0.17 7.80 -18.32
N VAL A 101 0.51 7.96 -17.04
CA VAL A 101 -0.32 8.65 -16.04
C VAL A 101 0.43 9.85 -15.48
N SER A 102 -0.31 10.81 -14.93
CA SER A 102 0.31 11.84 -14.09
C SER A 102 0.87 11.17 -12.82
N VAL A 103 2.05 11.59 -12.40
CA VAL A 103 2.71 11.10 -11.19
C VAL A 103 3.22 12.25 -10.35
N THR A 104 3.24 12.06 -9.04
CA THR A 104 3.94 12.94 -8.10
C THR A 104 5.04 12.17 -7.39
N ILE A 105 6.27 12.64 -7.58
CA ILE A 105 7.47 12.07 -6.98
C ILE A 105 7.85 12.92 -5.77
N CYS A 106 7.92 12.27 -4.61
CA CYS A 106 8.28 12.85 -3.33
C CYS A 106 9.68 12.39 -2.94
N LYS A 107 10.65 13.30 -2.99
CA LYS A 107 12.03 13.04 -2.58
C LYS A 107 12.32 13.75 -1.26
N LEU A 108 12.78 13.01 -0.25
CA LEU A 108 13.13 13.56 1.05
C LEU A 108 14.22 14.63 0.88
N THR A 109 14.01 15.79 1.48
CA THR A 109 14.98 16.90 1.50
C THR A 109 15.45 17.22 2.91
N LYS A 110 14.61 16.99 3.93
CA LYS A 110 14.98 17.13 5.34
C LYS A 110 14.44 15.95 6.13
N TRP A 111 15.35 15.14 6.65
CA TRP A 111 15.03 14.09 7.59
C TRP A 111 14.67 14.67 8.97
N ALA A 112 13.79 14.00 9.70
CA ALA A 112 13.47 14.32 11.08
C ALA A 112 13.19 13.02 11.87
N ARG A 113 13.53 13.02 13.16
CA ARG A 113 13.26 11.88 14.05
C ARG A 113 11.76 11.62 14.20
N LYS A 114 10.95 12.68 14.30
CA LYS A 114 9.48 12.58 14.24
C LYS A 114 9.05 12.58 12.77
N TYR A 115 8.45 11.48 12.32
CA TYR A 115 8.10 11.30 10.90
C TYR A 115 7.11 12.35 10.36
N THR A 116 6.38 13.03 11.23
CA THR A 116 5.45 14.12 10.88
C THR A 116 6.16 15.41 10.46
N GLN A 117 7.47 15.52 10.73
CA GLN A 117 8.29 16.71 10.49
C GLN A 117 9.26 16.56 9.29
N CYS A 118 9.26 15.41 8.61
CA CYS A 118 10.05 15.21 7.40
C CYS A 118 9.60 16.22 6.32
N ARG A 119 10.55 16.74 5.53
CA ARG A 119 10.24 17.62 4.38
C ARG A 119 10.64 16.96 3.07
N TYR A 120 9.83 17.20 2.04
CA TYR A 120 9.93 16.57 0.73
C TYR A 120 9.88 17.58 -0.40
N LYS A 121 10.71 17.37 -1.42
CA LYS A 121 10.55 18.00 -2.72
C LYS A 121 9.42 17.30 -3.47
N THR A 122 8.50 18.10 -4.02
CA THR A 122 7.40 17.64 -4.87
C THR A 122 7.80 17.84 -6.34
N THR A 123 7.79 16.77 -7.12
CA THR A 123 8.03 16.82 -8.57
C THR A 123 6.87 16.14 -9.31
N GLY A 124 6.19 16.87 -10.19
CA GLY A 124 5.18 16.30 -11.09
C GLY A 124 5.80 15.80 -12.39
N ALA A 125 5.26 14.72 -12.97
CA ALA A 125 5.64 14.23 -14.30
C ALA A 125 4.48 13.47 -14.96
N LYS A 126 4.61 13.14 -16.25
CA LYS A 126 3.82 12.09 -16.91
C LYS A 126 4.71 10.93 -17.28
N LYS A 127 4.40 9.74 -16.77
CA LYS A 127 5.24 8.54 -16.89
C LYS A 127 4.40 7.29 -17.12
N SER A 128 4.96 6.34 -17.86
CA SER A 128 4.50 4.95 -17.80
C SER A 128 5.10 4.31 -16.55
N TYR A 129 4.50 3.22 -16.08
CA TYR A 129 4.94 2.56 -14.87
C TYR A 129 4.86 1.04 -14.99
N THR A 130 5.68 0.35 -14.21
CA THR A 130 5.68 -1.10 -14.09
C THR A 130 5.25 -1.48 -12.68
N VAL A 131 4.27 -2.36 -12.53
CA VAL A 131 3.88 -2.94 -11.23
C VAL A 131 4.26 -4.40 -11.18
N ALA A 132 4.67 -4.90 -10.01
CA ALA A 132 4.69 -6.33 -9.73
C ALA A 132 3.35 -6.74 -9.11
N CYS A 133 2.81 -7.88 -9.53
CA CYS A 133 1.51 -8.36 -9.10
C CYS A 133 1.59 -9.81 -8.59
N ASP A 134 0.84 -10.10 -7.53
CA ASP A 134 0.77 -11.44 -6.92
C ASP A 134 -0.71 -11.84 -6.73
N PRO A 135 -1.01 -13.14 -6.55
CA PRO A 135 -2.30 -13.58 -6.06
C PRO A 135 -2.66 -12.88 -4.74
N ARG A 136 -3.94 -12.53 -4.58
CA ARG A 136 -4.42 -11.88 -3.36
C ARG A 136 -4.24 -12.78 -2.13
N THR A 137 -4.03 -12.17 -0.97
CA THR A 137 -4.08 -12.90 0.30
C THR A 137 -5.53 -13.04 0.79
N PRO A 138 -5.84 -13.92 1.75
CA PRO A 138 -7.16 -14.01 2.36
C PRO A 138 -7.63 -12.72 3.06
N ARG A 139 -6.70 -11.81 3.38
CA ARG A 139 -6.99 -10.51 4.03
C ARG A 139 -7.26 -9.39 3.03
N ASP A 140 -6.96 -9.60 1.75
CA ASP A 140 -7.30 -8.66 0.69
C ASP A 140 -8.76 -8.83 0.28
N SER A 141 -9.33 -7.81 -0.35
CA SER A 141 -10.68 -7.89 -0.90
C SER A 141 -10.82 -9.07 -1.86
N PRO A 142 -11.87 -9.90 -1.74
CA PRO A 142 -12.08 -11.02 -2.66
C PRO A 142 -12.39 -10.56 -4.09
N ARG A 143 -12.69 -9.27 -4.29
CA ARG A 143 -13.02 -8.68 -5.60
C ARG A 143 -11.90 -8.82 -6.63
N TYR A 144 -10.63 -8.82 -6.21
CA TYR A 144 -9.48 -8.84 -7.12
C TYR A 144 -8.60 -10.07 -6.84
N PRO A 145 -8.68 -11.15 -7.65
CA PRO A 145 -7.88 -12.36 -7.44
C PRO A 145 -6.37 -12.13 -7.55
N VAL A 146 -5.95 -11.16 -8.35
CA VAL A 146 -4.56 -10.71 -8.54
C VAL A 146 -4.50 -9.23 -8.20
N VAL A 147 -3.47 -8.82 -7.48
CA VAL A 147 -3.34 -7.46 -6.94
C VAL A 147 -1.93 -6.91 -7.12
N PRO A 148 -1.77 -5.59 -7.33
CA PRO A 148 -0.45 -4.97 -7.36
C PRO A 148 0.15 -4.97 -5.97
N VAL A 149 1.41 -5.37 -5.85
CA VAL A 149 2.13 -5.48 -4.57
C VAL A 149 3.38 -4.60 -4.53
N HIS A 150 3.86 -4.12 -5.67
CA HIS A 150 5.05 -3.30 -5.77
C HIS A 150 5.01 -2.38 -7.01
N LEU A 151 5.55 -1.16 -6.87
CA LEU A 151 5.84 -0.27 -8.00
C LEU A 151 7.32 -0.44 -8.37
N ASP A 152 7.59 -1.18 -9.44
CA ASP A 152 8.94 -1.61 -9.83
C ASP A 152 9.75 -0.46 -10.45
N ARG A 153 9.15 0.29 -11.38
CA ARG A 153 9.79 1.45 -12.01
C ARG A 153 8.81 2.39 -12.70
N LEU A 154 9.31 3.59 -13.01
CA LEU A 154 8.71 4.55 -13.94
C LEU A 154 9.59 4.64 -15.19
N PHE A 155 8.99 4.87 -16.36
CA PHE A 155 9.71 5.10 -17.61
C PHE A 155 9.03 6.19 -18.46
#